data_AF-A0A8J2S541-F1
#
_entry.id   AF-A0A8J2S541-F1
#
_cell.length_a   1.000
_cell.length_b   1.000
_cell.length_c   1.000
_cell.angle_alpha   90.00
_cell.angle_beta   90.00
_cell.angle_gamma   90.00
#
_symmetry.space_group_name_H-M   'P 1'
#
loop_
_entity.id
_entity.type
_entity.pdbx_description
1 polymer ?
#
loop_
_entity_poly.entity_id
_entity_poly.type
_entity_poly.pdbx_seq_one_letter_code
_entity_poly.pdbx_strand_id
1 'polypeptide(L)'
;MYDVSVNEGEVNAKLLLQVLKQHNLPFRVSLAEDATSIVGVREYDNNSNRFFGFSLPLCSNDLPDYSRSIVCNKEDIVKMFSNYERASSVMAIMAQPLDINAQPVRICYFATNNKFTSSDVQNRITFITSELNYNGIRKKNIEYYGEQAVGIEK
;
A
#
# COMPACT_ATOMS: atom_id res chain seq x y z
N MET A 1 -11.40 -4.12 18.76
CA MET A 1 -11.09 -2.89 18.00
C MET A 1 -9.67 -3.04 17.49
N TYR A 2 -9.43 -2.88 16.20
CA TYR A 2 -8.07 -2.90 15.66
C TYR A 2 -7.43 -1.55 15.95
N ASP A 3 -6.36 -1.53 16.74
CA ASP A 3 -5.82 -0.31 17.37
C ASP A 3 -4.52 0.18 16.71
N VAL A 4 -4.30 -0.18 15.45
CA VAL A 4 -3.05 0.15 14.75
C VAL A 4 -3.40 0.83 13.45
N SER A 5 -3.51 2.15 13.47
CA SER A 5 -3.45 2.98 12.26
C SER A 5 -1.99 3.25 11.93
N VAL A 6 -1.67 3.32 10.63
CA VAL A 6 -0.33 3.69 10.14
C VAL A 6 -0.48 4.88 9.19
N ASN A 7 0.62 5.58 8.96
CA ASN A 7 0.63 6.69 8.04
C ASN A 7 0.45 6.21 6.59
N GLU A 8 0.08 7.15 5.73
CA GLU A 8 0.17 6.97 4.29
C GLU A 8 1.53 6.41 3.87
N GLY A 9 1.55 5.45 2.94
CA GLY A 9 2.80 4.83 2.47
C GLY A 9 3.47 3.89 3.46
N GLU A 10 2.94 3.67 4.67
CA GLU A 10 3.45 2.66 5.61
C GLU A 10 2.74 1.32 5.46
N VAL A 11 3.48 0.23 5.75
CA VAL A 11 2.96 -1.15 5.69
C VAL A 11 2.50 -1.60 7.07
N ASN A 12 1.21 -1.82 7.23
CA ASN A 12 0.59 -2.24 8.48
C ASN A 12 0.63 -3.77 8.68
N ALA A 13 1.83 -4.34 8.69
CA ALA A 13 2.01 -5.78 8.92
C ALA A 13 1.51 -6.21 10.31
N LYS A 14 1.56 -5.31 11.30
CA LYS A 14 1.08 -5.55 12.67
C LYS A 14 -0.43 -5.76 12.71
N LEU A 15 -1.21 -4.90 12.04
CA LEU A 15 -2.66 -5.08 11.91
C LEU A 15 -2.98 -6.42 11.26
N LEU A 16 -2.33 -6.74 10.15
CA LEU A 16 -2.54 -8.01 9.47
C LEU A 16 -2.23 -9.20 10.40
N LEU A 17 -1.11 -9.16 11.12
CA LEU A 17 -0.74 -10.20 12.08
C LEU A 17 -1.79 -10.37 13.19
N GLN A 18 -2.34 -9.27 13.69
CA GLN A 18 -3.41 -9.30 14.69
C GLN A 18 -4.68 -9.94 14.14
N VAL A 19 -5.13 -9.54 12.94
CA VAL A 19 -6.29 -10.14 12.25
C VAL A 19 -6.07 -11.64 12.08
N LEU A 20 -4.92 -12.05 11.55
CA LEU A 20 -4.64 -13.46 11.29
C LEU A 20 -4.67 -14.30 12.56
N LYS A 21 -4.09 -13.79 13.67
CA LYS A 21 -4.11 -14.46 14.98
C LYS A 21 -5.51 -14.54 15.58
N GLN A 22 -6.24 -13.43 15.57
CA GLN A 22 -7.56 -13.35 16.22
C GLN A 22 -8.60 -14.26 15.56
N HIS A 23 -8.51 -14.42 14.24
CA HIS A 23 -9.43 -15.24 13.45
C HIS A 23 -8.90 -16.64 13.16
N ASN A 24 -7.77 -17.04 13.76
CA ASN A 24 -7.12 -18.34 13.54
C ASN A 24 -6.90 -18.66 12.04
N LEU A 25 -6.46 -17.65 11.29
CA LEU A 25 -6.24 -17.73 9.84
C LEU A 25 -4.80 -18.16 9.51
N PRO A 26 -4.56 -18.72 8.32
CA PRO A 26 -3.21 -19.06 7.89
C PRO A 26 -2.33 -17.82 7.78
N PHE A 27 -1.06 -17.93 8.19
CA PHE A 27 -0.04 -16.88 8.06
C PHE A 27 0.51 -16.81 6.63
N ARG A 28 -0.41 -16.90 5.66
CA ARG A 28 -0.17 -16.89 4.23
C ARG A 28 -1.23 -16.02 3.57
N VAL A 29 -0.78 -15.09 2.74
CA VAL A 29 -1.65 -14.10 2.09
C VAL A 29 -1.34 -13.96 0.61
N SER A 30 -2.34 -13.57 -0.18
CA SER A 30 -2.16 -12.96 -1.50
C SER A 30 -2.14 -11.44 -1.37
N LEU A 31 -1.37 -10.76 -2.22
CA LEU A 31 -1.36 -9.30 -2.30
C LEU A 31 -2.11 -8.85 -3.55
N ALA A 32 -2.96 -7.85 -3.37
CA ALA A 32 -3.62 -7.13 -4.46
C ALA A 32 -3.36 -5.64 -4.31
N GLU A 33 -2.95 -4.99 -5.39
CA GLU A 33 -2.76 -3.55 -5.48
C GLU A 33 -3.75 -3.02 -6.51
N ASP A 34 -4.49 -1.97 -6.17
CA ASP A 34 -5.41 -1.29 -7.08
C ASP A 34 -5.45 0.21 -6.82
N ALA A 35 -5.66 0.99 -7.88
CA ALA A 35 -5.73 2.44 -7.84
C ALA A 35 -7.13 2.93 -8.24
N THR A 36 -7.83 3.55 -7.31
CA THR A 36 -9.14 4.14 -7.58
C THR A 36 -9.00 5.65 -7.81
N SER A 37 -9.60 6.16 -8.88
CA SER A 37 -9.62 7.61 -9.16
C SER A 37 -10.39 8.37 -8.08
N ILE A 38 -9.88 9.54 -7.69
CA ILE A 38 -10.52 10.42 -6.72
C ILE A 38 -10.70 11.82 -7.28
N VAL A 39 -11.70 12.54 -6.76
CA VAL A 39 -11.72 14.00 -6.89
C VAL A 39 -10.66 14.53 -5.94
N GLY A 40 -9.52 14.96 -6.47
CA GLY A 40 -8.40 15.44 -5.66
C GLY A 40 -8.79 16.65 -4.83
N VAL A 41 -8.97 16.46 -3.52
CA VAL A 41 -9.07 17.51 -2.51
C VAL A 41 -7.78 17.47 -1.69
N ARG A 42 -7.22 18.64 -1.38
CA ARG A 42 -6.08 18.78 -0.48
C ARG A 42 -6.59 19.27 0.84
N GLU A 43 -6.39 18.49 1.90
CA GLU A 43 -6.95 18.77 3.22
C GLU A 43 -5.84 18.79 4.25
N TYR A 44 -5.91 19.77 5.15
CA TYR A 44 -5.05 19.84 6.31
C TYR A 44 -5.75 19.15 7.48
N ASP A 45 -5.08 18.18 8.09
CA ASP A 45 -5.53 17.54 9.32
C ASP A 45 -4.83 18.17 10.52
N ASN A 46 -5.61 18.83 11.37
CA ASN A 46 -5.13 19.47 12.59
C ASN A 46 -4.58 18.47 13.61
N ASN A 47 -5.05 17.22 13.61
CA ASN A 47 -4.67 16.24 14.62
C ASN A 47 -3.26 15.70 14.38
N SER A 48 -2.93 15.38 13.12
CA SER A 48 -1.60 14.91 12.74
C SER A 48 -0.66 16.01 12.26
N ASN A 49 -1.16 17.25 12.11
CA ASN A 49 -0.43 18.41 11.60
C ASN A 49 0.16 18.14 10.21
N ARG A 50 -0.69 17.62 9.30
CA ARG A 50 -0.30 17.14 7.98
C ARG A 50 -1.28 17.53 6.88
N PHE A 51 -0.79 17.63 5.64
CA PHE A 51 -1.64 17.72 4.45
C PHE A 51 -1.81 16.38 3.75
N PHE A 52 -3.06 16.03 3.44
CA PHE A 52 -3.43 14.90 2.60
C PHE A 52 -3.84 15.36 1.20
N GLY A 53 -3.78 14.44 0.22
CA GLY A 53 -4.26 14.69 -1.15
C GLY A 53 -3.20 15.17 -2.14
N PHE A 54 -1.92 15.09 -1.77
CA PHE A 54 -0.79 15.26 -2.68
C PHE A 54 -0.22 13.92 -3.12
N SER A 55 0.28 13.85 -4.35
CA SER A 55 1.15 12.75 -4.79
C SER A 55 2.55 13.02 -4.23
N LEU A 56 2.85 12.46 -3.06
CA LEU A 56 4.13 12.66 -2.38
C LEU A 56 5.27 11.94 -3.13
N PRO A 57 6.53 12.43 -3.02
CA PRO A 57 7.68 11.76 -3.63
C PRO A 57 7.90 10.38 -3.01
N LEU A 58 8.46 9.46 -3.80
CA LEU A 58 8.77 8.11 -3.36
C LEU A 58 10.05 8.05 -2.54
N CYS A 59 10.06 7.22 -1.50
CA CYS A 59 11.25 6.76 -0.81
C CYS A 59 11.98 5.68 -1.65
N SER A 60 13.14 5.21 -1.17
CA SER A 60 13.91 4.12 -1.82
C SER A 60 13.17 2.76 -1.87
N ASN A 61 12.06 2.63 -1.14
CA ASN A 61 11.20 1.45 -1.15
C ASN A 61 9.97 1.60 -2.09
N ASP A 62 9.93 2.67 -2.89
CA ASP A 62 8.85 3.00 -3.83
C ASP A 62 7.46 3.09 -3.19
N LEU A 63 7.45 3.46 -1.91
CA LEU A 63 6.29 3.96 -1.17
C LEU A 63 6.46 5.46 -0.91
N PRO A 64 5.37 6.23 -0.77
CA PRO A 64 5.48 7.67 -0.58
C PRO A 64 6.10 8.07 0.78
N ASP A 65 6.92 9.12 0.75
CA ASP A 65 7.54 9.71 1.93
C ASP A 65 6.52 10.58 2.69
N TYR A 66 5.79 9.97 3.62
CA TYR A 66 4.77 10.67 4.41
C TYR A 66 5.35 11.83 5.23
N SER A 67 6.64 11.82 5.56
CA SER A 67 7.27 12.90 6.33
C SER A 67 7.20 14.25 5.60
N ARG A 68 7.09 14.22 4.26
CA ARG A 68 6.91 15.41 3.40
C ARG A 68 5.55 16.06 3.52
N SER A 69 4.59 15.40 4.18
CA SER A 69 3.28 15.97 4.45
C SER A 69 3.16 16.69 5.78
N ILE A 70 4.19 16.61 6.65
CA ILE A 70 4.19 17.26 7.97
C ILE A 70 4.40 18.76 7.80
N VAL A 71 3.59 19.55 8.49
CA VAL A 71 3.63 21.02 8.45
C VAL A 71 4.20 21.54 9.76
N CYS A 72 5.39 22.13 9.76
CA CYS A 72 5.93 22.75 10.97
C CYS A 72 5.68 24.26 11.00
N ASN A 73 5.53 24.88 9.82
CA ASN A 73 5.34 26.31 9.65
C ASN A 73 4.60 26.61 8.32
N LYS A 74 4.32 27.89 8.08
CA LYS A 74 3.63 28.35 6.87
C LYS A 74 4.46 28.14 5.59
N GLU A 75 5.79 28.18 5.69
CA GLU A 75 6.68 27.95 4.55
C GLU A 75 6.58 26.52 4.04
N ASP A 76 6.35 25.54 4.93
CA ASP A 76 6.14 24.14 4.54
C ASP A 76 4.86 23.99 3.71
N ILE A 77 3.79 24.71 4.07
CA ILE A 77 2.55 24.74 3.29
C ILE A 77 2.83 25.25 1.87
N VAL A 78 3.51 26.39 1.74
CA VAL A 78 3.85 26.96 0.43
C VAL A 78 4.68 25.98 -0.39
N LYS A 79 5.71 25.37 0.22
CA LYS A 79 6.55 24.36 -0.44
C LYS A 79 5.73 23.17 -0.95
N MET A 80 4.78 22.66 -0.16
CA MET A 80 3.95 21.54 -0.59
C MET A 80 3.13 21.89 -1.84
N PHE A 81 2.46 23.04 -1.85
CA PHE A 81 1.65 23.48 -2.99
C PHE A 81 2.48 23.83 -4.22
N SER A 82 3.74 24.25 -4.05
CA SER A 82 4.64 24.56 -5.16
C SER A 82 5.33 23.32 -5.74
N ASN A 83 5.60 22.30 -4.93
CA ASN A 83 6.47 21.19 -5.32
C ASN A 83 5.73 19.88 -5.60
N TYR A 84 4.53 19.69 -5.06
CA TYR A 84 3.82 18.41 -5.16
C TYR A 84 2.53 18.55 -5.97
N GLU A 85 2.35 17.62 -6.92
CA GLU A 85 1.12 17.52 -7.68
C GLU A 85 -0.02 17.08 -6.78
N ARG A 86 -1.22 17.60 -7.07
CA ARG A 86 -2.45 17.08 -6.47
C ARG A 86 -2.64 15.63 -6.92
N ALA A 87 -2.97 14.74 -5.99
CA ALA A 87 -3.30 13.36 -6.32
C ALA A 87 -4.58 13.27 -7.16
N SER A 88 -4.60 12.31 -8.10
CA SER A 88 -5.75 11.98 -8.93
C SER A 88 -6.34 10.60 -8.58
N SER A 89 -5.60 9.79 -7.83
CA SER A 89 -6.00 8.44 -7.44
C SER A 89 -5.54 8.14 -6.01
N VAL A 90 -6.18 7.15 -5.39
CA VAL A 90 -5.70 6.52 -4.16
C VAL A 90 -5.34 5.08 -4.51
N MET A 91 -4.10 4.72 -4.24
CA MET A 91 -3.61 3.35 -4.25
C MET A 91 -4.00 2.67 -2.95
N ALA A 92 -4.55 1.47 -3.03
CA ALA A 92 -4.79 0.59 -1.90
C ALA A 92 -4.09 -0.75 -2.13
N ILE A 93 -3.40 -1.22 -1.09
CA ILE A 93 -2.77 -2.53 -1.09
C ILE A 93 -3.45 -3.39 -0.04
N MET A 94 -4.06 -4.46 -0.53
CA MET A 94 -4.84 -5.41 0.27
C MET A 94 -4.06 -6.72 0.41
N ALA A 95 -4.06 -7.27 1.62
CA ALA A 95 -3.63 -8.63 1.90
C ALA A 95 -4.87 -9.51 2.09
N GLN A 96 -5.04 -10.49 1.20
CA GLN A 96 -6.10 -11.50 1.27
C GLN A 96 -5.55 -12.75 1.95
N PRO A 97 -6.00 -13.10 3.17
CA PRO A 97 -5.67 -14.39 3.76
C PRO A 97 -6.12 -15.53 2.85
N LEU A 98 -5.35 -16.62 2.81
CA LEU A 98 -5.68 -17.80 2.01
C LEU A 98 -6.77 -18.67 2.66
N ASP A 99 -7.91 -18.04 2.94
CA ASP A 99 -9.14 -18.66 3.42
C ASP A 99 -10.31 -18.02 2.69
N ILE A 100 -11.24 -18.83 2.20
CA ILE A 100 -12.37 -18.38 1.36
C ILE A 100 -13.34 -17.45 2.10
N ASN A 101 -13.39 -17.55 3.43
CA ASN A 101 -14.29 -16.75 4.26
C ASN A 101 -13.58 -15.54 4.89
N ALA A 102 -12.26 -15.43 4.73
CA ALA A 102 -11.51 -14.32 5.30
C ALA A 102 -11.67 -13.04 4.48
N GLN A 103 -11.92 -11.93 5.17
CA GLN A 103 -11.97 -10.62 4.55
C GLN A 103 -10.55 -10.11 4.25
N PRO A 104 -10.32 -9.47 3.09
CA PRO A 104 -9.05 -8.83 2.80
C PRO A 104 -8.78 -7.67 3.76
N VAL A 105 -7.52 -7.52 4.16
CA VAL A 105 -7.06 -6.47 5.08
C VAL A 105 -6.30 -5.43 4.28
N ARG A 106 -6.69 -4.16 4.39
CA ARG A 106 -5.91 -3.04 3.83
C ARG A 106 -4.64 -2.85 4.64
N ILE A 107 -3.48 -3.14 4.05
CA ILE A 107 -2.19 -3.06 4.73
C ILE A 107 -1.40 -1.81 4.36
N CYS A 108 -1.69 -1.16 3.23
CA CYS A 108 -1.08 0.09 2.85
C CYS A 108 -2.05 0.90 1.97
N TYR A 109 -1.95 2.21 2.03
CA TYR A 109 -2.65 3.10 1.11
C TYR A 109 -1.86 4.38 0.92
N PHE A 110 -2.04 5.02 -0.23
CA PHE A 110 -1.51 6.35 -0.50
C PHE A 110 -2.14 7.04 -1.69
N ALA A 111 -2.16 8.36 -1.66
CA ALA A 111 -2.55 9.25 -2.72
C ALA A 111 -1.45 9.32 -3.79
N THR A 112 -1.84 9.32 -5.05
CA THR A 112 -0.93 9.25 -6.19
C THR A 112 -1.53 9.92 -7.44
N ASN A 113 -0.67 10.26 -8.39
CA ASN A 113 -1.04 10.62 -9.76
C ASN A 113 -0.97 9.41 -10.73
N ASN A 114 -0.72 8.21 -10.21
CA ASN A 114 -0.60 6.95 -10.96
C ASN A 114 0.49 6.94 -12.05
N LYS A 115 1.56 7.73 -11.90
CA LYS A 115 2.69 7.78 -12.84
C LYS A 115 3.82 6.80 -12.48
N PHE A 116 3.48 5.61 -11.97
CA PHE A 116 4.47 4.61 -11.55
C PHE A 116 5.08 3.87 -12.74
N THR A 117 6.37 3.59 -12.66
CA THR A 117 7.06 2.67 -13.55
C THR A 117 6.88 1.22 -13.09
N SER A 118 7.13 0.26 -13.98
CA SER A 118 7.14 -1.16 -13.61
C SER A 118 8.18 -1.46 -12.52
N SER A 119 9.30 -0.73 -12.50
CA SER A 119 10.31 -0.86 -11.46
C SER A 119 9.78 -0.43 -10.10
N ASP A 120 9.07 0.70 -10.04
CA ASP A 120 8.49 1.23 -8.80
C ASP A 120 7.53 0.21 -8.19
N VAL A 121 6.68 -0.41 -9.03
CA VAL A 121 5.75 -1.46 -8.60
C VAL A 121 6.49 -2.68 -8.06
N GLN A 122 7.53 -3.14 -8.77
CA GLN A 122 8.25 -4.35 -8.42
C GLN A 122 9.05 -4.19 -7.12
N ASN A 123 9.68 -3.04 -6.94
CA ASN A 123 10.41 -2.67 -5.72
C ASN A 123 9.46 -2.53 -4.52
N ARG A 124 8.33 -1.84 -4.69
CA ARG A 124 7.30 -1.71 -3.65
C ARG A 124 6.78 -3.07 -3.20
N ILE A 125 6.44 -3.96 -4.14
CA ILE A 125 5.97 -5.31 -3.82
C ILE A 125 7.06 -6.13 -3.12
N THR A 126 8.32 -5.96 -3.51
CA THR A 126 9.47 -6.60 -2.85
C THR A 126 9.61 -6.13 -1.40
N PHE A 127 9.56 -4.81 -1.18
CA PHE A 127 9.63 -4.23 0.17
C PHE A 127 8.46 -4.67 1.07
N ILE A 128 7.22 -4.61 0.56
CA ILE A 128 6.05 -5.09 1.30
C ILE A 128 6.21 -6.57 1.66
N THR A 129 6.70 -7.38 0.72
CA THR A 129 6.94 -8.80 0.96
C THR A 129 7.99 -9.01 2.06
N SER A 130 9.07 -8.22 2.10
CA SER A 130 10.05 -8.30 3.18
C SER A 130 9.47 -7.91 4.54
N GLU A 131 8.63 -6.86 4.60
CA GLU A 131 7.96 -6.44 5.84
C GLU A 131 7.01 -7.53 6.37
N LEU A 132 6.27 -8.18 5.48
CA LEU A 132 5.40 -9.31 5.85
C LEU A 132 6.21 -10.51 6.36
N ASN A 133 7.28 -10.87 5.65
CA ASN A 133 8.15 -11.97 6.03
C ASN A 133 8.81 -11.73 7.41
N TYR A 134 9.24 -10.49 7.68
CA TYR A 134 9.78 -10.09 8.99
C TYR A 134 8.78 -10.33 10.13
N ASN A 135 7.48 -10.20 9.84
CA ASN A 135 6.39 -10.47 10.78
C ASN A 135 5.89 -11.93 10.75
N GLY A 136 6.59 -12.83 10.04
CA GLY A 136 6.24 -14.25 9.93
C GLY A 136 5.08 -14.56 8.99
N ILE A 137 4.66 -13.60 8.16
CA ILE A 137 3.55 -13.73 7.20
C ILE A 137 4.14 -13.95 5.81
N ARG A 138 3.75 -15.02 5.13
CA ARG A 138 4.30 -15.35 3.80
C ARG A 138 3.35 -14.91 2.68
N LYS A 139 3.88 -14.22 1.69
CA LYS A 139 3.17 -13.99 0.42
C LYS A 139 3.09 -15.30 -0.37
N LYS A 140 1.92 -15.62 -0.94
CA LYS A 140 1.78 -16.70 -1.94
C LYS A 140 2.29 -16.22 -3.30
N ASN A 141 3.12 -17.02 -3.96
CA ASN A 141 3.42 -16.82 -5.37
C ASN A 141 2.18 -17.20 -6.20
N ILE A 142 1.73 -16.30 -7.06
CA ILE A 142 0.75 -16.65 -8.09
C ILE A 142 1.54 -17.38 -9.17
N GLU A 143 1.47 -18.70 -9.17
CA GLU A 143 1.89 -19.51 -10.31
C GLU A 143 0.78 -19.39 -11.36
N TYR A 144 1.06 -18.72 -12.47
CA TYR A 144 0.18 -18.76 -13.63
C TYR A 144 0.27 -20.16 -14.23
N TYR A 145 -0.75 -20.98 -14.02
CA TYR A 145 -1.01 -22.12 -14.91
C TYR A 145 -1.60 -21.56 -16.20
N GLY A 146 -0.73 -21.07 -17.08
CA GLY A 146 -1.10 -20.82 -18.47
C GLY A 146 -1.49 -22.15 -19.13
N GLU A 147 -2.60 -22.12 -19.86
CA GLU A 147 -3.07 -23.21 -20.71
C GLU A 147 -1.94 -23.78 -21.58
N GLN A 148 -1.52 -25.02 -21.29
CA GLN A 148 -1.01 -25.89 -22.35
C GLN A 148 -2.18 -26.78 -22.79
N ALA A 149 -2.96 -26.26 -23.72
CA ALA A 149 -3.81 -27.07 -24.55
C ALA A 149 -2.92 -27.91 -25.49
N VAL A 150 -3.04 -29.22 -25.35
CA VAL A 150 -2.95 -30.27 -26.40
C VAL A 150 -1.69 -30.26 -27.29
N GLY A 151 -0.90 -31.32 -27.12
CA GLY A 151 0.13 -31.72 -28.08
C GLY A 151 0.80 -33.03 -27.68
N ILE A 152 0.03 -34.12 -27.60
CA ILE A 152 0.63 -35.45 -27.78
C ILE A 152 1.03 -35.52 -29.25
N GLU A 153 2.32 -35.43 -29.55
CA GLU A 153 2.89 -36.02 -30.76
C GLU A 153 4.25 -36.65 -30.47
N LYS A 154 4.19 -37.99 -30.43
CA LYS A 154 5.19 -39.04 -30.68
C LYS A 154 6.50 -39.06 -29.90
#